data_AF-A0A7S2H0B1-F1
#
_entry.id   AF-A0A7S2H0B1-F1
#
_cell.length_a   1.000
_cell.length_b   1.000
_cell.length_c   1.000
_cell.angle_alpha   90.00
_cell.angle_beta   90.00
_cell.angle_gamma   90.00
#
_symmetry.space_group_name_H-M   'P 1'
#
loop_
_entity.id
_entity.type
_entity.pdbx_description
1 polymer ?
#
loop_
_entity_poly.entity_id
_entity_poly.type
_entity_poly.pdbx_seq_one_letter_code
_entity_poly.pdbx_strand_id
1 'polypeptide(L)'
;MAATARWFGGLLRLSAPRLAPKKAARGKGAAPAQAGVPAGPPGANQLFNIYADRPDEEIKPDSWYPKWLFELDKQPKNYGELSMMFVHGVGIEEATMSDYQRFLRQHRKLVIKINNLRLKKSKRRPGLKIA
;
A
#
# COMPACT_ATOMS: atom_id res chain seq x y z
N MET A 1 50.94 -42.25 -13.13
CA MET A 1 49.47 -42.18 -13.19
C MET A 1 48.97 -41.20 -12.14
N ALA A 2 48.05 -40.32 -12.57
CA ALA A 2 47.15 -39.38 -11.88
C ALA A 2 46.97 -39.49 -10.34
N ALA A 3 46.58 -38.46 -9.58
CA ALA A 3 46.44 -37.01 -9.77
C ALA A 3 45.99 -36.39 -8.42
N THR A 4 46.52 -35.21 -8.13
CA THR A 4 45.88 -34.02 -7.50
C THR A 4 45.07 -34.11 -6.20
N ALA A 5 45.50 -33.24 -5.29
CA ALA A 5 44.87 -32.83 -4.05
C ALA A 5 43.54 -32.05 -4.20
N ARG A 6 42.91 -31.89 -3.02
CA ARG A 6 42.25 -30.67 -2.51
C ARG A 6 40.76 -30.48 -2.85
N TRP A 7 39.89 -30.57 -1.84
CA TRP A 7 38.68 -29.74 -1.76
C TRP A 7 38.41 -29.32 -0.31
N PHE A 8 38.88 -28.10 0.00
CA PHE A 8 38.38 -27.27 1.09
C PHE A 8 36.92 -26.89 0.82
N GLY A 9 36.15 -26.67 1.90
CA GLY A 9 35.00 -25.76 1.87
C GLY A 9 33.66 -26.46 1.66
N GLY A 10 33.11 -27.00 2.75
CA GLY A 10 31.66 -27.17 2.91
C GLY A 10 30.99 -25.80 2.87
N LEU A 11 30.80 -25.30 1.64
CA LEU A 11 30.19 -24.05 1.31
C LEU A 11 28.73 -24.09 1.75
N LEU A 12 28.35 -23.11 2.56
CA LEU A 12 26.98 -22.76 2.95
C LEU A 12 25.97 -23.20 1.90
N ARG A 13 25.17 -24.22 2.23
CA ARG A 13 24.05 -24.69 1.41
C ARG A 13 22.95 -23.63 1.46
N LEU A 14 23.10 -22.58 0.65
CA LEU A 14 22.08 -21.55 0.45
C LEU A 14 20.85 -22.24 -0.16
N SER A 15 19.73 -22.19 0.55
CA SER A 15 18.44 -22.69 0.06
C SER A 15 18.10 -22.00 -1.27
N ALA A 16 17.73 -22.78 -2.28
CA ALA A 16 17.28 -22.27 -3.57
C ALA A 16 16.14 -21.24 -3.38
N PRO A 17 16.19 -20.07 -4.04
CA PRO A 17 15.13 -19.09 -3.90
C PRO A 17 13.82 -19.69 -4.42
N ARG A 18 12.80 -19.78 -3.56
CA ARG A 18 11.43 -20.08 -3.97
C ARG A 18 10.93 -18.94 -4.86
N LEU A 19 11.07 -19.13 -6.17
CA LEU A 19 10.46 -18.24 -7.17
C LEU A 19 8.94 -18.37 -7.03
N ALA A 20 8.27 -17.25 -6.73
CA ALA A 20 6.81 -17.17 -6.77
C ALA A 20 6.32 -17.54 -8.18
N PRO A 21 5.18 -18.26 -8.30
CA PRO A 21 4.66 -18.64 -9.61
C PRO A 21 4.42 -17.39 -10.46
N LYS A 22 4.99 -17.41 -11.65
CA LYS A 22 4.93 -16.33 -12.64
C LYS A 22 3.46 -16.10 -12.98
N LYS A 23 2.88 -14.95 -12.61
CA LYS A 23 1.53 -14.57 -13.05
C LYS A 23 1.52 -14.59 -14.58
N ALA A 24 0.73 -15.48 -15.16
CA ALA A 24 0.42 -15.45 -16.58
C ALA A 24 -0.09 -14.04 -16.93
N ALA A 25 0.45 -13.46 -17.99
CA ALA A 25 0.03 -12.17 -18.49
C ALA A 25 -1.43 -12.28 -18.93
N ARG A 26 -2.35 -11.88 -18.05
CA ARG A 26 -3.75 -11.69 -18.40
C ARG A 26 -3.76 -10.58 -19.45
N GLY A 27 -4.11 -10.93 -20.68
CA GLY A 27 -4.28 -9.99 -21.77
C GLY A 27 -5.14 -8.82 -21.31
N LYS A 28 -4.93 -7.66 -21.93
CA LYS A 28 -5.77 -6.47 -21.77
C LYS A 28 -7.21 -6.82 -22.15
N GLY A 29 -7.94 -7.43 -21.23
CA GLY A 29 -9.39 -7.47 -21.23
C GLY A 29 -9.84 -6.04 -21.03
N ALA A 30 -10.69 -5.57 -21.95
CA ALA A 30 -11.42 -4.33 -21.81
C ALA A 30 -11.91 -4.17 -20.37
N ALA A 31 -11.82 -2.95 -19.84
CA ALA A 31 -12.50 -2.60 -18.61
C ALA A 31 -13.94 -3.14 -18.71
N PRO A 32 -14.46 -3.86 -17.71
CA PRO A 32 -15.88 -4.16 -17.71
C PRO A 32 -16.58 -2.82 -17.85
N ALA A 33 -17.39 -2.70 -18.90
CA ALA A 33 -18.34 -1.60 -19.03
C ALA A 33 -19.00 -1.44 -17.65
N GLN A 34 -19.11 -0.19 -17.20
CA GLN A 34 -19.87 0.14 -16.00
C GLN A 34 -21.14 -0.70 -16.02
N ALA A 35 -21.23 -1.64 -15.10
CA ALA A 35 -22.44 -2.41 -14.91
C ALA A 35 -23.51 -1.36 -14.60
N GLY A 36 -24.40 -1.14 -15.56
CA GLY A 36 -25.54 -0.26 -15.37
C GLY A 36 -26.22 -0.69 -14.08
N VAL A 37 -26.40 0.27 -13.17
CA VAL A 37 -27.19 0.07 -11.96
C VAL A 37 -28.54 -0.47 -12.44
N PRO A 38 -28.97 -1.68 -12.03
CA PRO A 38 -30.27 -2.18 -12.41
C PRO A 38 -31.29 -1.17 -11.90
N ALA A 39 -32.12 -0.63 -12.80
CA ALA A 39 -33.20 0.26 -12.45
C ALA A 39 -34.15 -0.51 -11.51
N GLY A 40 -34.00 -0.27 -10.21
CA GLY A 40 -34.91 -0.77 -9.20
C GLY A 40 -36.31 -0.18 -9.39
N PRO A 41 -37.34 -0.81 -8.80
CA PRO A 41 -38.73 -0.38 -8.92
C PRO A 41 -38.92 1.11 -8.58
N PRO A 42 -39.96 1.78 -9.15
CA PRO A 42 -40.19 3.21 -8.96
C PRO A 42 -40.37 3.52 -7.47
N GLY A 43 -39.35 4.16 -6.87
CA GLY A 43 -39.22 4.38 -5.42
C GLY A 43 -37.87 3.93 -4.84
N ALA A 44 -37.08 3.13 -5.57
CA ALA A 44 -35.77 2.64 -5.16
C ALA A 44 -34.63 3.62 -5.47
N ASN A 45 -34.75 4.89 -5.06
CA ASN A 45 -33.59 5.78 -4.91
C ASN A 45 -32.87 5.44 -3.59
N GLN A 46 -32.58 4.17 -3.35
CA GLN A 46 -31.92 3.72 -2.13
C GLN A 46 -30.41 3.97 -2.27
N LEU A 47 -29.93 5.08 -1.71
CA LEU A 47 -28.54 5.52 -1.85
C LEU A 47 -27.61 4.76 -0.90
N PHE A 48 -28.14 4.34 0.26
CA PHE A 48 -27.35 3.72 1.33
C PHE A 48 -27.80 2.30 1.67
N ASN A 49 -29.08 1.96 1.53
CA ASN A 49 -29.57 0.64 1.85
C ASN A 49 -29.47 -0.32 0.66
N ILE A 50 -28.97 -1.53 0.92
CA ILE A 50 -28.79 -2.61 -0.08
C ILE A 50 -30.00 -3.57 -0.05
N TYR A 51 -30.84 -3.51 0.99
CA TYR A 51 -31.99 -4.40 1.17
C TYR A 51 -33.29 -3.78 0.67
N ALA A 52 -33.99 -4.50 -0.23
CA ALA A 52 -35.27 -4.06 -0.78
C ALA A 52 -36.39 -3.86 0.27
N ASP A 53 -36.32 -4.59 1.38
CA ASP A 53 -37.38 -4.64 2.40
C ASP A 53 -37.26 -3.55 3.48
N ARG A 54 -36.23 -2.69 3.41
CA ARG A 54 -36.02 -1.62 4.39
C ARG A 54 -36.05 -0.25 3.73
N PRO A 55 -36.64 0.76 4.39
CA PRO A 55 -36.48 2.14 3.96
C PRO A 55 -35.02 2.59 4.15
N ASP A 56 -34.60 3.58 3.37
CA ASP A 56 -33.31 4.24 3.57
C ASP A 56 -33.26 4.96 4.92
N GLU A 57 -32.09 4.98 5.55
CA GLU A 57 -31.89 5.74 6.79
C GLU A 57 -31.88 7.25 6.50
N GLU A 58 -32.71 8.01 7.20
CA GLU A 58 -32.71 9.46 7.13
C GLU A 58 -31.46 10.06 7.80
N ILE A 59 -30.89 11.10 7.17
CA ILE A 59 -29.77 11.84 7.75
C ILE A 59 -30.28 12.59 8.98
N LYS A 60 -29.66 12.28 10.13
CA LYS A 60 -30.02 12.86 11.42
C LYS A 60 -29.29 14.19 11.63
N PRO A 61 -29.72 15.03 12.59
CA PRO A 61 -28.99 16.24 12.94
C PRO A 61 -27.59 15.92 13.50
N ASP A 62 -26.65 16.86 13.32
CA ASP A 62 -25.23 16.72 13.69
C ASP A 62 -25.00 16.28 15.14
N SER A 63 -25.86 16.70 16.07
CA SER A 63 -25.81 16.33 17.50
C SER A 63 -25.97 14.83 17.76
N TRP A 64 -26.56 14.09 16.81
CA TRP A 64 -26.75 12.65 16.93
C TRP A 64 -25.47 11.87 16.60
N TYR A 65 -24.58 12.44 15.78
CA TYR A 65 -23.37 11.77 15.36
C TYR A 65 -22.22 11.93 16.36
N PRO A 66 -21.36 10.90 16.50
CA PRO A 66 -20.18 11.01 17.33
C PRO A 66 -19.23 12.12 16.86
N LYS A 67 -18.58 12.80 17.81
CA LYS A 67 -17.64 13.89 17.53
C LYS A 67 -16.51 13.50 16.57
N TRP A 68 -16.03 12.25 16.63
CA TRP A 68 -14.96 11.74 15.75
C TRP A 68 -15.35 11.77 14.27
N LEU A 69 -16.65 11.77 13.93
CA LEU A 69 -17.11 11.86 12.54
C LEU A 69 -16.64 13.16 11.89
N PHE A 70 -16.73 14.26 12.64
CA PHE A 70 -16.33 15.60 12.18
C PHE A 70 -14.81 15.81 12.21
N GLU A 71 -14.06 14.93 12.87
CA GLU A 71 -12.60 14.98 12.89
C GLU A 71 -11.97 14.31 11.67
N LEU A 72 -12.72 13.49 10.92
CA LEU A 72 -12.24 12.82 9.70
C LEU A 72 -11.95 13.76 8.54
N ASP A 73 -12.59 14.94 8.50
CA ASP A 73 -12.36 15.93 7.45
C ASP A 73 -10.93 16.52 7.54
N LYS A 74 -10.33 16.49 8.73
CA LYS A 74 -8.98 17.01 8.96
C LYS A 74 -7.97 16.14 8.21
N GLN A 75 -7.32 16.74 7.21
CA GLN A 75 -6.26 16.06 6.46
C GLN A 75 -5.13 15.64 7.40
N PRO A 76 -4.72 14.37 7.37
CA PRO A 76 -3.71 13.89 8.30
C PRO A 76 -2.31 14.35 7.84
N LYS A 77 -1.43 14.69 8.80
CA LYS A 77 -0.07 15.28 8.60
C LYS A 77 0.72 14.73 7.41
N ASN A 78 1.42 15.54 6.63
CA ASN A 78 2.19 15.00 5.49
C ASN A 78 3.46 14.26 5.96
N TYR A 79 4.07 13.43 5.10
CA TYR A 79 5.34 12.76 5.40
C TYR A 79 6.45 13.75 5.75
N GLY A 80 6.49 14.90 5.07
CA GLY A 80 7.46 15.96 5.36
C GLY A 80 7.34 16.47 6.79
N GLU A 81 6.13 16.82 7.21
CA GLU A 81 5.84 17.26 8.58
C GLU A 81 6.18 16.18 9.61
N LEU A 82 5.77 14.93 9.34
CA LEU A 82 6.10 13.80 10.22
C LEU A 82 7.61 13.54 10.29
N SER A 83 8.36 13.78 9.20
CA SER A 83 9.82 13.64 9.20
C SER A 83 10.50 14.76 9.98
N MET A 84 10.00 15.99 9.91
CA MET A 84 10.49 17.09 10.75
C MET A 84 10.26 16.80 12.23
N MET A 85 9.11 16.20 12.54
CA MET A 85 8.75 15.83 13.91
C MET A 85 9.62 14.70 14.47
N PHE A 86 9.74 13.56 13.77
CA PHE A 86 10.43 12.38 14.30
C PHE A 86 11.92 12.29 13.99
N VAL A 87 12.41 12.91 12.91
CA VAL A 87 13.83 12.85 12.52
C VAL A 87 14.58 14.08 13.02
N HIS A 88 14.00 15.26 12.82
CA HIS A 88 14.63 16.53 13.20
C HIS A 88 14.20 17.05 14.58
N GLY A 89 13.23 16.39 15.19
CA GLY A 89 12.77 16.69 16.54
C GLY A 89 11.97 17.96 16.70
N VAL A 90 11.42 18.51 15.60
CA VAL A 90 10.62 19.73 15.64
C VAL A 90 9.21 19.40 16.13
N GLY A 91 8.83 19.89 17.31
CA GLY A 91 7.48 19.68 17.85
C GLY A 91 7.23 18.26 18.40
N ILE A 92 8.26 17.61 18.95
CA ILE A 92 8.13 16.27 19.57
C ILE A 92 7.10 16.25 20.71
N GLU A 93 6.92 17.37 21.42
CA GLU A 93 6.01 17.45 22.57
C GLU A 93 4.54 17.16 22.22
N GLU A 94 4.14 17.45 20.98
CA GLU A 94 2.78 17.20 20.48
C GLU A 94 2.65 15.85 19.74
N ALA A 95 3.73 15.05 19.70
CA ALA A 95 3.76 13.83 18.92
C ALA A 95 2.84 12.76 19.53
N THR A 96 1.87 12.29 18.74
CA THR A 96 0.98 11.20 19.13
C THR A 96 1.49 9.85 18.61
N MET A 97 1.08 8.75 19.26
CA MET A 97 1.43 7.39 18.81
C MET A 97 0.86 7.07 17.42
N SER A 98 -0.32 7.61 17.09
CA SER A 98 -0.93 7.47 15.75
C SER A 98 -0.07 8.15 14.67
N ASP A 99 0.50 9.32 14.96
CA ASP A 99 1.43 10.01 14.07
C ASP A 99 2.68 9.17 13.81
N TYR A 100 3.24 8.54 14.86
CA TYR A 100 4.41 7.67 14.73
C TYR A 100 4.13 6.45 13.86
N GLN A 101 3.02 5.76 14.09
CA GLN A 101 2.63 4.61 13.27
C GLN A 101 2.42 5.01 11.80
N ARG A 102 1.84 6.20 11.57
CA ARG A 102 1.64 6.72 10.22
C ARG A 102 2.95 7.09 9.54
N PHE A 103 3.89 7.71 10.26
CA PHE A 103 5.26 7.97 9.80
C PHE A 103 5.92 6.68 9.35
N LEU A 104 5.89 5.62 10.17
CA LEU A 104 6.48 4.33 9.82
C LEU A 104 5.86 3.72 8.56
N ARG A 105 4.53 3.79 8.40
CA ARG A 105 3.84 3.29 7.19
C ARG A 105 4.30 4.06 5.94
N GLN A 106 4.34 5.38 6.02
CA GLN A 106 4.77 6.22 4.90
C GLN A 106 6.26 6.04 4.58
N HIS A 107 7.11 5.99 5.60
CA HIS A 107 8.55 5.76 5.45
C HIS A 107 8.83 4.42 4.75
N ARG A 108 8.20 3.33 5.22
CA ARG A 108 8.32 2.00 4.59
C ARG A 108 7.86 2.02 3.13
N LYS A 109 6.73 2.68 2.85
CA LYS A 109 6.22 2.84 1.47
C LYS A 109 7.25 3.56 0.58
N LEU A 110 7.91 4.60 1.07
CA LEU A 110 8.95 5.33 0.34
C LEU A 110 10.19 4.48 0.10
N VAL A 111 10.67 3.75 1.10
CA VAL A 111 11.80 2.82 0.96
C VAL A 111 11.52 1.76 -0.11
N ILE A 112 10.33 1.16 -0.09
CA ILE A 112 9.90 0.18 -1.11
C ILE A 112 9.85 0.84 -2.49
N LYS A 113 9.31 2.07 -2.61
CA LYS A 113 9.26 2.80 -3.88
C LYS A 113 10.66 3.09 -4.42
N ILE A 114 11.59 3.52 -3.57
CA ILE A 114 12.99 3.77 -3.93
C ILE A 114 13.66 2.47 -4.40
N ASN A 115 13.46 1.36 -3.69
CA ASN A 115 14.01 0.06 -4.09
C ASN A 115 13.46 -0.40 -5.44
N ASN A 116 12.16 -0.25 -5.69
CA ASN A 116 11.56 -0.54 -6.98
C ASN A 116 12.12 0.34 -8.10
N LEU A 117 12.42 1.62 -7.84
CA LEU A 117 13.08 2.50 -8.80
C LEU A 117 14.53 2.08 -9.07
N ARG A 118 15.30 1.72 -8.03
CA ARG A 118 16.67 1.20 -8.16
C ARG A 118 16.70 -0.07 -9.01
N LEU A 119 15.80 -1.02 -8.74
CA LEU A 119 15.64 -2.24 -9.52
C LEU A 119 15.26 -1.96 -10.99
N LYS A 120 14.35 -1.01 -11.24
CA LYS A 120 14.00 -0.59 -12.61
C LYS A 120 15.19 0.03 -13.35
N LYS A 121 15.99 0.88 -12.68
CA LYS A 121 17.18 1.50 -13.28
C LYS A 121 18.27 0.48 -13.60
N SER A 122 18.52 -0.46 -12.68
CA SER A 122 19.48 -1.55 -12.88
C SER A 122 19.08 -2.45 -14.06
N LYS A 123 17.82 -2.86 -14.15
CA LYS A 123 17.31 -3.66 -15.28
C LYS A 123 17.36 -2.95 -16.64
N ARG A 124 17.30 -1.61 -16.66
CA ARG A 124 17.42 -0.79 -17.88
C ARG A 124 18.87 -0.58 -18.34
N ARG A 125 19.87 -0.96 -17.53
CA ARG A 125 21.29 -0.91 -17.89
C ARG A 125 21.89 -2.32 -17.89
N PRO A 126 21.45 -3.23 -18.78
CA PRO A 126 22.12 -4.52 -18.95
C PRO A 126 23.45 -4.25 -19.68
N GLY A 127 24.52 -3.90 -18.94
CA GLY A 127 25.85 -3.74 -19.53
C GLY A 127 26.80 -2.76 -18.84
N LEU A 128 26.33 -1.89 -17.93
CA LEU A 128 27.25 -1.04 -17.16
C LEU A 128 27.76 -1.82 -15.95
N LYS A 129 28.83 -2.60 -16.16
CA LYS A 129 29.67 -3.09 -15.06
C LYS A 129 30.20 -1.85 -14.35
N ILE A 130 29.84 -1.69 -13.09
CA ILE A 130 30.51 -0.72 -12.22
C ILE A 130 31.91 -1.30 -12.04
N ALA A 131 32.88 -0.69 -12.71
CA ALA A 131 34.30 -0.92 -12.48
C ALA A 131 34.70 -0.32 -11.12
#